data_AF-A0A351F9H7-F1
#
_entry.id   AF-A0A351F9H7-F1
#
_cell.length_a   1.000
_cell.length_b   1.000
_cell.length_c   1.000
_cell.angle_alpha   90.00
_cell.angle_beta   90.00
_cell.angle_gamma   90.00
#
_symmetry.space_group_name_H-M   'P 1'
#
loop_
_entity.id
_entity.type
_entity.pdbx_description
1 polymer ?
#
loop_
_entity_poly.entity_id
_entity_poly.type
_entity_poly.pdbx_seq_one_letter_code
_entity_poly.pdbx_strand_id
1 'polypeptide(L)'
;MGFSAVPFFSSSAMTDFEETKYKTYRTSPKEVVLDPELTMQIDSGTVAYDSLSCFAYAVDSLICGSNAVIGSLALSSAAEILNNAVGAYRGNFKSIQKLQYAMYYAVLASRNTDCAESSSLEEVTSFFTQLGVSKQTAAAICIPEIAEYYRSEIPSELARMTGLFRSGEDGLYAVDRLVERIRRVQAALNIPRSISSICSENEMYRAFCENTHLPTELLDLCYYGSFKFMKL
;
A
#
# COMPACT_ATOMS: atom_id res chain seq x y z
N MET A 1 9.47 -23.31 -8.86
CA MET A 1 10.80 -22.83 -8.40
C MET A 1 10.74 -21.31 -8.38
N GLY A 2 10.54 -20.71 -7.19
CA GLY A 2 10.44 -19.25 -7.05
C GLY A 2 11.82 -18.67 -6.71
N PHE A 3 12.46 -18.03 -7.68
CA PHE A 3 13.57 -17.12 -7.44
C PHE A 3 13.08 -15.71 -7.72
N SER A 4 12.82 -15.00 -6.64
CA SER A 4 12.42 -13.61 -6.63
C SER A 4 13.63 -12.68 -6.78
N ALA A 5 13.67 -11.90 -7.86
CA ALA A 5 14.77 -11.00 -8.20
C ALA A 5 14.35 -9.53 -8.04
N VAL A 6 15.04 -8.83 -7.12
CA VAL A 6 15.44 -7.39 -7.05
C VAL A 6 14.43 -6.29 -7.52
N PRO A 7 14.28 -5.14 -6.83
CA PRO A 7 13.11 -4.28 -7.00
C PRO A 7 13.27 -3.22 -8.10
N PHE A 8 12.13 -2.67 -8.55
CA PHE A 8 12.04 -1.70 -9.64
C PHE A 8 11.38 -0.41 -9.12
N PHE A 9 12.15 0.67 -8.98
CA PHE A 9 11.70 1.99 -8.49
C PHE A 9 11.09 2.90 -9.58
N SER A 10 10.99 2.40 -10.80
CA SER A 10 10.24 3.01 -11.89
C SER A 10 9.89 1.87 -12.81
N SER A 11 8.62 1.58 -13.10
CA SER A 11 8.37 0.98 -14.40
C SER A 11 9.04 1.89 -15.42
N SER A 12 9.82 1.37 -16.36
CA SER A 12 9.90 2.02 -17.64
C SER A 12 8.50 1.93 -18.24
N ALA A 13 7.58 2.77 -17.76
CA ALA A 13 6.37 3.10 -18.50
C ALA A 13 6.82 4.06 -19.60
N MET A 14 7.62 3.55 -20.54
CA MET A 14 7.51 4.08 -21.88
C MET A 14 6.06 3.79 -22.26
N THR A 15 5.31 4.84 -22.58
CA THR A 15 3.98 4.75 -23.18
C THR A 15 4.12 4.03 -24.52
N ASP A 16 4.29 2.71 -24.49
CA ASP A 16 4.27 1.84 -25.65
C ASP A 16 3.11 0.87 -25.48
N PHE A 17 2.10 1.11 -26.32
CA PHE A 17 0.92 0.30 -26.67
C PHE A 17 0.20 -0.45 -25.54
N GLU A 18 -1.12 -0.22 -25.42
CA GLU A 18 -2.04 -0.79 -24.41
C GLU A 18 -1.98 -2.33 -24.28
N GLU A 19 -1.44 -3.03 -25.28
CA GLU A 19 -1.55 -4.48 -25.43
C GLU A 19 -0.35 -5.28 -24.90
N THR A 20 0.76 -4.62 -24.50
CA THR A 20 2.02 -5.32 -24.21
C THR A 20 2.42 -5.34 -22.72
N LYS A 21 2.09 -6.44 -22.03
CA LYS A 21 2.62 -6.76 -20.68
C LYS A 21 4.02 -7.42 -20.77
N TYR A 22 5.08 -6.63 -20.84
CA TYR A 22 6.46 -7.17 -20.80
C TYR A 22 6.89 -7.53 -19.37
N LYS A 23 6.90 -8.81 -19.00
CA LYS A 23 7.64 -9.31 -17.82
C LYS A 23 9.12 -9.50 -18.16
N THR A 24 9.86 -8.41 -18.25
CA THR A 24 11.28 -8.51 -18.59
C THR A 24 12.12 -8.71 -17.34
N TYR A 25 12.60 -9.94 -17.11
CA TYR A 25 13.62 -10.29 -16.10
C TYR A 25 14.93 -9.45 -16.17
N ARG A 26 15.08 -8.56 -17.17
CA ARG A 26 16.31 -7.80 -17.46
C ARG A 26 16.31 -6.36 -16.95
N THR A 27 15.27 -5.91 -16.24
CA THR A 27 15.15 -4.50 -15.82
C THR A 27 15.57 -4.22 -14.38
N SER A 28 15.90 -5.24 -13.58
CA SER A 28 16.45 -5.00 -12.25
C SER A 28 17.76 -4.22 -12.34
N PRO A 29 17.91 -3.10 -11.60
CA PRO A 29 19.16 -2.37 -11.56
C PRO A 29 20.28 -3.29 -11.03
N LYS A 30 21.48 -3.17 -11.60
CA LYS A 30 22.65 -3.94 -11.14
C LYS A 30 23.02 -3.59 -9.70
N GLU A 31 22.87 -2.33 -9.36
CA GLU A 31 23.18 -1.75 -8.06
C GLU A 31 22.08 -0.78 -7.67
N VAL A 32 21.69 -0.80 -6.41
CA VAL A 32 20.75 0.18 -5.83
C VAL A 32 21.45 0.88 -4.69
N VAL A 33 21.49 2.21 -4.76
CA VAL A 33 22.02 3.06 -3.70
C VAL A 33 20.84 3.72 -3.00
N LEU A 34 20.68 3.41 -1.72
CA LEU A 34 19.69 4.04 -0.85
C LEU A 34 20.39 5.11 -0.01
N ASP A 35 20.35 6.35 -0.49
CA ASP A 35 20.95 7.51 0.17
C ASP A 35 19.89 8.36 0.89
N PRO A 36 19.91 8.40 2.24
CA PRO A 36 19.00 9.23 3.02
C PRO A 36 19.18 10.74 2.79
N GLU A 37 20.38 11.20 2.43
CA GLU A 37 20.64 12.62 2.19
C GLU A 37 19.96 13.11 0.92
N LEU A 38 19.94 12.27 -0.13
CA LEU A 38 19.14 12.54 -1.33
C LEU A 38 17.64 12.50 -1.02
N THR A 39 17.21 11.56 -0.18
CA THR A 39 15.80 11.41 0.21
C THR A 39 15.29 12.60 1.04
N MET A 40 16.16 13.28 1.78
CA MET A 40 15.79 14.51 2.51
C MET A 40 15.34 15.66 1.60
N GLN A 41 15.73 15.65 0.32
CA GLN A 41 15.37 16.69 -0.63
C GLN A 41 13.98 16.47 -1.27
N ILE A 42 13.38 15.29 -1.05
CA ILE A 42 12.05 14.96 -1.56
C ILE A 42 11.00 15.73 -0.76
N ASP A 43 9.97 16.22 -1.46
CA ASP A 43 8.90 16.94 -0.80
C ASP A 43 8.09 16.03 0.14
N SER A 44 7.57 16.61 1.22
CA SER A 44 6.82 15.85 2.22
C SER A 44 5.56 15.19 1.65
N GLY A 45 4.96 15.75 0.59
CA GLY A 45 3.77 15.18 -0.06
C GLY A 45 4.09 13.86 -0.74
N THR A 46 5.17 13.82 -1.51
CA THR A 46 5.68 12.59 -2.14
C THR A 46 6.06 11.56 -1.08
N VAL A 47 6.76 11.96 0.00
CA VAL A 47 7.07 11.04 1.12
C VAL A 47 5.80 10.44 1.74
N ALA A 48 4.74 11.24 1.90
CA ALA A 48 3.46 10.77 2.43
C ALA A 48 2.84 9.70 1.52
N TYR A 49 2.62 9.99 0.24
CA TYR A 49 1.97 9.05 -0.69
C TYR A 49 2.82 7.82 -0.97
N ASP A 50 4.14 7.98 -1.15
CA ASP A 50 5.04 6.86 -1.43
C ASP A 50 5.16 5.92 -0.23
N SER A 51 5.23 6.47 1.00
CA SER A 51 5.28 5.63 2.20
C SER A 51 4.02 4.78 2.35
N LEU A 52 2.83 5.38 2.20
CA LEU A 52 1.57 4.68 2.44
C LEU A 52 1.20 3.73 1.29
N SER A 53 1.60 4.05 0.05
CA SER A 53 1.48 3.11 -1.07
C SER A 53 2.44 1.92 -0.94
N CYS A 54 3.69 2.13 -0.49
CA CYS A 54 4.61 1.03 -0.16
C CYS A 54 4.07 0.18 0.99
N PHE A 55 3.49 0.80 2.01
CA PHE A 55 2.81 0.06 3.07
C PHE A 55 1.68 -0.81 2.51
N ALA A 56 0.88 -0.29 1.58
CA ALA A 56 -0.17 -1.05 0.91
C ALA A 56 0.39 -2.28 0.19
N TYR A 57 1.48 -2.13 -0.57
CA TYR A 57 2.15 -3.25 -1.23
C TYR A 57 2.63 -4.33 -0.26
N ALA A 58 3.20 -3.92 0.89
CA ALA A 58 3.62 -4.88 1.91
C ALA A 58 2.42 -5.63 2.52
N VAL A 59 1.34 -4.94 2.88
CA VAL A 59 0.13 -5.57 3.44
C VAL A 59 -0.52 -6.51 2.43
N ASP A 60 -0.64 -6.10 1.18
CA ASP A 60 -1.18 -6.93 0.12
C ASP A 60 -0.36 -8.22 -0.10
N SER A 61 0.97 -8.10 -0.01
CA SER A 61 1.88 -9.26 -0.03
C SER A 61 1.66 -10.21 1.15
N LEU A 62 1.28 -9.70 2.33
CA LEU A 62 0.97 -10.52 3.50
C LEU A 62 -0.36 -11.24 3.36
N ILE A 63 -1.34 -10.61 2.69
CA ILE A 63 -2.67 -11.18 2.49
C ILE A 63 -2.59 -12.32 1.47
N CYS A 64 -1.99 -12.07 0.31
CA CYS A 64 -2.05 -13.03 -0.80
C CYS A 64 -0.83 -13.99 -0.83
N GLY A 65 0.30 -13.60 -0.26
CA GLY A 65 1.56 -14.34 -0.36
C GLY A 65 1.62 -15.62 0.48
N SER A 66 2.19 -16.69 -0.09
CA SER A 66 2.39 -17.98 0.60
C SER A 66 3.85 -18.27 0.96
N ASN A 67 4.80 -17.47 0.46
CA ASN A 67 6.22 -17.67 0.69
C ASN A 67 6.67 -17.02 2.01
N ALA A 68 7.20 -17.83 2.94
CA ALA A 68 7.61 -17.36 4.27
C ALA A 68 8.71 -16.29 4.25
N VAL A 69 9.67 -16.35 3.31
CA VAL A 69 10.75 -15.36 3.19
C VAL A 69 10.16 -14.02 2.77
N ILE A 70 9.32 -14.02 1.73
CA ILE A 70 8.65 -12.81 1.25
C ILE A 70 7.69 -12.26 2.31
N GLY A 71 6.94 -13.12 2.98
CA GLY A 71 6.07 -12.73 4.09
C GLY A 71 6.84 -12.06 5.23
N SER A 72 8.00 -12.59 5.62
CA SER A 72 8.84 -11.96 6.66
C SER A 72 9.35 -10.58 6.26
N LEU A 73 9.69 -10.41 4.97
CA LEU A 73 10.15 -9.14 4.40
C LEU A 73 9.01 -8.11 4.36
N ALA A 74 7.83 -8.54 3.89
CA ALA A 74 6.61 -7.73 3.88
C ALA A 74 6.20 -7.31 5.31
N LEU A 75 6.29 -8.22 6.27
CA LEU A 75 5.92 -7.97 7.65
C LEU A 75 6.82 -6.91 8.30
N SER A 76 8.14 -7.09 8.16
CA SER A 76 9.14 -6.15 8.70
C SER A 76 9.02 -4.77 8.06
N SER A 77 8.87 -4.73 6.72
CA SER A 77 8.71 -3.46 6.00
C SER A 77 7.42 -2.73 6.36
N ALA A 78 6.28 -3.42 6.43
CA ALA A 78 5.02 -2.82 6.83
C ALA A 78 5.09 -2.18 8.24
N ALA A 79 5.72 -2.87 9.20
CA ALA A 79 5.90 -2.37 10.55
C ALA A 79 6.81 -1.14 10.59
N GLU A 80 7.97 -1.18 9.92
CA GLU A 80 8.91 -0.05 9.88
C GLU A 80 8.31 1.17 9.15
N ILE A 81 7.54 0.98 8.09
CA ILE A 81 6.85 2.08 7.40
C ILE A 81 5.87 2.77 8.36
N LEU A 82 4.98 2.02 9.05
CA LEU A 82 4.02 2.62 9.99
C LEU A 82 4.68 3.36 11.16
N ASN A 83 5.85 2.89 11.61
CA ASN A 83 6.58 3.49 12.71
C ASN A 83 7.32 4.78 12.29
N ASN A 84 7.78 4.88 11.04
CA ASN A 84 8.66 5.96 10.60
C ASN A 84 8.01 6.96 9.64
N ALA A 85 6.90 6.63 8.96
CA ALA A 85 6.28 7.48 7.93
C ALA A 85 6.00 8.91 8.43
N VAL A 86 5.36 9.05 9.60
CA VAL A 86 5.02 10.38 10.17
C VAL A 86 6.28 11.16 10.56
N GLY A 87 7.32 10.47 11.04
CA GLY A 87 8.59 11.11 11.38
C GLY A 87 9.31 11.62 10.13
N ALA A 88 9.32 10.82 9.07
CA ALA A 88 9.95 11.17 7.80
C ALA A 88 9.21 12.32 7.10
N TYR A 89 7.86 12.28 7.10
CA TYR A 89 7.02 13.38 6.62
C TYR A 89 7.34 14.72 7.29
N ARG A 90 7.76 14.69 8.56
CA ARG A 90 8.17 15.87 9.34
C ARG A 90 9.66 16.21 9.20
N GLY A 91 10.38 15.57 8.29
CA GLY A 91 11.80 15.83 8.03
C GLY A 91 12.76 15.20 9.03
N ASN A 92 12.34 14.21 9.83
CA ASN A 92 13.26 13.53 10.75
C ASN A 92 14.21 12.60 9.97
N PHE A 93 15.51 12.93 9.98
CA PHE A 93 16.54 12.17 9.25
C PHE A 93 16.58 10.68 9.60
N LYS A 94 16.50 10.31 10.89
CA LYS A 94 16.53 8.90 11.31
C LYS A 94 15.32 8.15 10.79
N SER A 95 14.15 8.78 10.80
CA SER A 95 12.94 8.21 10.22
C SER A 95 13.03 8.09 8.70
N ILE A 96 13.58 9.08 8.00
CA ILE A 96 13.82 9.04 6.55
C ILE A 96 14.72 7.85 6.20
N GLN A 97 15.85 7.72 6.89
CA GLN A 97 16.78 6.61 6.68
C GLN A 97 16.09 5.25 6.82
N LYS A 98 15.38 5.02 7.93
CA LYS A 98 14.66 3.75 8.14
C LYS A 98 13.54 3.53 7.13
N LEU A 99 12.78 4.58 6.83
CA LEU A 99 11.65 4.52 5.92
C LEU A 99 12.09 4.14 4.51
N GLN A 100 13.21 4.69 4.01
CA GLN A 100 13.73 4.38 2.69
C GLN A 100 14.04 2.88 2.51
N TYR A 101 14.71 2.27 3.48
CA TYR A 101 14.96 0.81 3.46
C TYR A 101 13.66 0.01 3.55
N ALA A 102 12.74 0.42 4.41
CA ALA A 102 11.47 -0.27 4.58
C ALA A 102 10.62 -0.23 3.30
N MET A 103 10.53 0.93 2.64
CA MET A 103 9.85 1.08 1.35
C MET A 103 10.48 0.21 0.26
N TYR A 104 11.82 0.17 0.18
CA TYR A 104 12.53 -0.72 -0.74
C TYR A 104 12.17 -2.19 -0.51
N TYR A 105 12.12 -2.63 0.76
CA TYR A 105 11.75 -4.00 1.11
C TYR A 105 10.28 -4.31 0.84
N ALA A 106 9.37 -3.36 1.03
CA ALA A 106 7.96 -3.52 0.72
C ALA A 106 7.74 -3.76 -0.78
N VAL A 107 8.38 -2.95 -1.63
CA VAL A 107 8.34 -3.13 -3.09
C VAL A 107 8.98 -4.46 -3.49
N LEU A 108 10.11 -4.83 -2.86
CA LEU A 108 10.76 -6.11 -3.11
C LEU A 108 9.84 -7.28 -2.74
N ALA A 109 9.14 -7.22 -1.62
CA ALA A 109 8.20 -8.27 -1.23
C ALA A 109 7.03 -8.39 -2.23
N SER A 110 6.39 -7.27 -2.57
CA SER A 110 5.25 -7.25 -3.49
C SER A 110 5.59 -7.78 -4.88
N ARG A 111 6.71 -7.34 -5.47
CA ARG A 111 7.12 -7.80 -6.80
C ARG A 111 7.38 -9.29 -6.91
N ASN A 112 7.64 -9.92 -5.78
CA ASN A 112 8.06 -11.29 -5.70
C ASN A 112 6.98 -12.20 -5.12
N THR A 113 5.85 -11.61 -4.74
CA THR A 113 4.67 -12.33 -4.31
C THR A 113 3.95 -12.90 -5.53
N ASP A 114 3.67 -14.20 -5.51
CA ASP A 114 3.16 -14.96 -6.68
C ASP A 114 1.78 -14.50 -7.20
N CYS A 115 1.01 -13.79 -6.38
CA CYS A 115 -0.38 -13.35 -6.62
C CYS A 115 -0.54 -11.84 -6.82
N ALA A 116 0.56 -11.07 -6.88
CA ALA A 116 0.48 -9.61 -6.88
C ALA A 116 -0.37 -9.04 -8.03
N GLU A 117 -0.42 -9.71 -9.19
CA GLU A 117 -1.19 -9.25 -10.38
C GLU A 117 -2.69 -9.53 -10.32
N SER A 118 -3.12 -10.43 -9.45
CA SER A 118 -4.53 -10.76 -9.20
C SER A 118 -4.96 -10.37 -7.79
N SER A 119 -4.18 -9.48 -7.16
CA SER A 119 -4.46 -8.99 -5.82
C SER A 119 -5.57 -7.95 -5.88
N SER A 120 -6.34 -7.84 -4.79
CA SER A 120 -7.40 -6.85 -4.71
C SER A 120 -6.84 -5.42 -4.68
N LEU A 121 -5.62 -5.21 -4.17
CA LEU A 121 -4.95 -3.93 -4.29
C LEU A 121 -4.64 -3.59 -5.75
N GLU A 122 -4.11 -4.53 -6.54
CA GLU A 122 -3.83 -4.32 -7.98
C GLU A 122 -5.10 -3.98 -8.73
N GLU A 123 -6.17 -4.73 -8.48
CA GLU A 123 -7.47 -4.53 -9.12
C GLU A 123 -8.08 -3.17 -8.78
N VAL A 124 -8.17 -2.83 -7.50
CA VAL A 124 -8.73 -1.55 -7.02
C VAL A 124 -7.91 -0.36 -7.56
N THR A 125 -6.58 -0.46 -7.52
CA THR A 125 -5.72 0.65 -7.96
C THR A 125 -5.71 0.79 -9.48
N SER A 126 -5.81 -0.31 -10.23
CA SER A 126 -5.95 -0.29 -11.69
C SER A 126 -7.28 0.33 -12.12
N PHE A 127 -8.37 0.00 -11.42
CA PHE A 127 -9.68 0.63 -11.64
C PHE A 127 -9.60 2.16 -11.50
N PHE A 128 -9.07 2.66 -10.38
CA PHE A 128 -8.96 4.11 -10.18
C PHE A 128 -7.94 4.78 -11.11
N THR A 129 -6.95 4.04 -11.61
CA THR A 129 -6.03 4.53 -12.65
C THR A 129 -6.76 4.80 -13.97
N GLN A 130 -7.75 3.99 -14.34
CA GLN A 130 -8.60 4.25 -15.51
C GLN A 130 -9.48 5.50 -15.31
N LEU A 131 -9.76 5.88 -14.07
CA LEU A 131 -10.46 7.12 -13.69
C LEU A 131 -9.51 8.31 -13.47
N GLY A 132 -8.24 8.19 -13.88
CA GLY A 132 -7.27 9.30 -13.83
C GLY A 132 -6.54 9.48 -12.50
N VAL A 133 -6.74 8.61 -11.51
CA VAL A 133 -6.01 8.65 -10.23
C VAL A 133 -4.76 7.76 -10.32
N SER A 134 -3.57 8.31 -10.08
CA SER A 134 -2.35 7.48 -10.14
C SER A 134 -2.41 6.29 -9.19
N LYS A 135 -1.82 5.17 -9.60
CA LYS A 135 -1.83 3.92 -8.83
C LYS A 135 -1.29 4.07 -7.41
N GLN A 136 -0.21 4.86 -7.22
CA GLN A 136 0.32 5.14 -5.88
C GLN A 136 -0.67 5.94 -5.03
N THR A 137 -1.32 6.95 -5.62
CA THR A 137 -2.34 7.76 -4.93
C THR A 137 -3.52 6.90 -4.50
N ALA A 138 -4.02 6.06 -5.39
CA ALA A 138 -5.09 5.12 -5.09
C ALA A 138 -4.68 4.15 -3.97
N ALA A 139 -3.49 3.55 -4.04
CA ALA A 139 -3.00 2.62 -3.02
C ALA A 139 -2.92 3.27 -1.63
N ALA A 140 -2.37 4.49 -1.56
CA ALA A 140 -2.22 5.24 -0.33
C ALA A 140 -3.57 5.63 0.29
N ILE A 141 -4.56 6.01 -0.52
CA ILE A 141 -5.89 6.38 -0.04
C ILE A 141 -6.69 5.14 0.41
N CYS A 142 -6.63 4.06 -0.36
CA CYS A 142 -7.50 2.89 -0.18
C CYS A 142 -7.01 1.90 0.89
N ILE A 143 -5.72 1.91 1.27
CA ILE A 143 -5.18 0.89 2.17
C ILE A 143 -5.90 0.73 3.52
N PRO A 144 -6.44 1.76 4.19
CA PRO A 144 -7.18 1.53 5.44
C PRO A 144 -8.44 0.68 5.21
N GLU A 145 -9.14 0.90 4.10
CA GLU A 145 -10.38 0.18 3.76
C GLU A 145 -10.09 -1.24 3.27
N ILE A 146 -9.03 -1.41 2.46
CA ILE A 146 -8.53 -2.74 2.07
C ILE A 146 -8.10 -3.53 3.31
N ALA A 147 -7.40 -2.90 4.26
CA ALA A 147 -6.97 -3.56 5.49
C ALA A 147 -8.15 -3.93 6.42
N GLU A 148 -9.22 -3.13 6.47
CA GLU A 148 -10.44 -3.49 7.21
C GLU A 148 -11.17 -4.66 6.55
N TYR A 149 -11.29 -4.64 5.22
CA TYR A 149 -11.95 -5.70 4.46
C TYR A 149 -11.23 -7.05 4.63
N TYR A 150 -9.89 -7.05 4.55
CA TYR A 150 -9.05 -8.24 4.67
C TYR A 150 -8.49 -8.47 6.09
N ARG A 151 -9.09 -7.89 7.13
CA ARG A 151 -8.54 -7.94 8.50
C ARG A 151 -8.30 -9.35 9.06
N SER A 152 -9.08 -10.35 8.62
CA SER A 152 -8.91 -11.74 9.04
C SER A 152 -7.71 -12.43 8.39
N GLU A 153 -7.22 -11.88 7.29
CA GLU A 153 -6.09 -12.41 6.51
C GLU A 153 -4.78 -11.70 6.88
N ILE A 154 -4.86 -10.52 7.48
CA ILE A 154 -3.67 -9.79 7.97
C ILE A 154 -3.09 -10.50 9.21
N PRO A 155 -1.79 -10.87 9.19
CA PRO A 155 -1.15 -11.50 10.34
C PRO A 155 -1.14 -10.56 11.57
N SER A 156 -1.66 -11.04 12.70
CA SER A 156 -1.61 -10.31 13.98
C SER A 156 -0.20 -9.96 14.47
N GLU A 157 0.82 -10.63 13.92
CA GLU A 157 2.23 -10.29 14.12
C GLU A 157 2.54 -8.84 13.71
N LEU A 158 1.88 -8.32 12.68
CA LEU A 158 2.08 -6.93 12.24
C LEU A 158 1.65 -5.95 13.33
N ALA A 159 0.53 -6.24 14.00
CA ALA A 159 0.08 -5.48 15.16
C ALA A 159 1.06 -5.63 16.35
N ARG A 160 1.73 -6.77 16.49
CA ARG A 160 2.75 -6.97 17.54
C ARG A 160 4.02 -6.15 17.28
N MET A 161 4.54 -6.18 16.06
CA MET A 161 5.73 -5.43 15.67
C MET A 161 5.52 -3.90 15.73
N THR A 162 4.27 -3.45 15.65
CA THR A 162 3.89 -2.04 15.79
C THR A 162 3.49 -1.65 17.23
N GLY A 163 3.63 -2.56 18.20
CA GLY A 163 3.34 -2.30 19.62
C GLY A 163 1.85 -2.19 19.95
N LEU A 164 0.98 -2.70 19.07
CA LEU A 164 -0.48 -2.64 19.23
C LEU A 164 -1.07 -3.93 19.81
N PHE A 165 -0.30 -5.00 19.95
CA PHE A 165 -0.73 -6.27 20.51
C PHE A 165 -0.66 -6.25 22.04
N ARG A 166 -1.71 -6.73 22.72
CA ARG A 166 -1.74 -6.89 24.19
C ARG A 166 -1.71 -8.37 24.56
N SER A 167 -1.06 -8.70 25.66
CA SER A 167 -0.93 -10.10 26.09
C SER A 167 -2.30 -10.69 26.44
N GLY A 168 -2.58 -11.91 25.96
CA GLY A 168 -3.84 -12.62 26.20
C GLY A 168 -5.04 -12.15 25.37
N GLU A 169 -4.85 -11.25 24.41
CA GLU A 169 -5.91 -10.75 23.54
C GLU A 169 -6.01 -11.52 22.21
N ASP A 170 -7.22 -11.60 21.66
CA ASP A 170 -7.46 -12.09 20.31
C ASP A 170 -6.70 -11.24 19.27
N GLY A 171 -6.05 -11.91 18.33
CA GLY A 171 -5.32 -11.27 17.25
C GLY A 171 -6.19 -10.35 16.39
N LEU A 172 -7.47 -10.66 16.23
CA LEU A 172 -8.39 -9.82 15.45
C LEU A 172 -8.55 -8.41 16.06
N TYR A 173 -8.65 -8.29 17.38
CA TYR A 173 -8.70 -6.97 18.03
C TYR A 173 -7.40 -6.17 17.88
N ALA A 174 -6.26 -6.87 17.80
CA ALA A 174 -4.98 -6.24 17.52
C ALA A 174 -4.93 -5.72 16.07
N VAL A 175 -5.51 -6.46 15.11
CA VAL A 175 -5.64 -6.00 13.72
C VAL A 175 -6.63 -4.84 13.59
N ASP A 176 -7.76 -4.85 14.31
CA ASP A 176 -8.69 -3.69 14.31
C ASP A 176 -7.99 -2.41 14.80
N ARG A 177 -7.13 -2.52 15.82
CA ARG A 177 -6.29 -1.38 16.27
C ARG A 177 -5.24 -0.98 15.23
N LEU A 178 -4.71 -1.93 14.48
CA LEU A 178 -3.81 -1.66 13.37
C LEU A 178 -4.52 -0.85 12.28
N VAL A 179 -5.73 -1.21 11.89
CA VAL A 179 -6.56 -0.44 10.94
C VAL A 179 -6.75 1.00 11.42
N GLU A 180 -7.13 1.18 12.69
CA GLU A 180 -7.26 2.54 13.27
C GLU A 180 -5.92 3.29 13.31
N ARG A 181 -4.80 2.60 13.52
CA ARG A 181 -3.46 3.20 13.43
C ARG A 181 -3.15 3.64 12.01
N ILE A 182 -3.49 2.86 10.99
CA ILE A 182 -3.31 3.19 9.57
C ILE A 182 -4.09 4.48 9.25
N ARG A 183 -5.37 4.57 9.64
CA ARG A 183 -6.19 5.79 9.47
C ARG A 183 -5.58 7.02 10.14
N ARG A 184 -5.01 6.86 11.34
CA ARG A 184 -4.33 7.97 12.04
C ARG A 184 -3.04 8.39 11.32
N VAL A 185 -2.28 7.44 10.77
CA VAL A 185 -1.10 7.74 9.94
C VAL A 185 -1.53 8.49 8.69
N GLN A 186 -2.52 7.98 7.95
CA GLN A 186 -3.08 8.63 6.75
C GLN A 186 -3.48 10.08 7.03
N ALA A 187 -4.23 10.32 8.11
CA ALA A 187 -4.61 11.68 8.51
C ALA A 187 -3.40 12.55 8.90
N ALA A 188 -2.42 12.00 9.63
CA ALA A 188 -1.21 12.74 10.00
C ALA A 188 -0.30 13.09 8.81
N LEU A 189 -0.41 12.33 7.72
CA LEU A 189 0.26 12.55 6.44
C LEU A 189 -0.52 13.49 5.51
N ASN A 190 -1.68 14.01 5.94
CA ASN A 190 -2.60 14.81 5.12
C ASN A 190 -3.06 14.10 3.84
N ILE A 191 -3.15 12.77 3.86
CA ILE A 191 -3.70 11.98 2.76
C ILE A 191 -5.22 11.93 2.91
N PRO A 192 -6.00 12.20 1.86
CA PRO A 192 -7.45 12.13 1.92
C PRO A 192 -7.95 10.72 2.24
N ARG A 193 -9.11 10.62 2.88
CA ARG A 193 -9.68 9.34 3.35
C ARG A 193 -10.35 8.51 2.25
N SER A 194 -10.71 9.14 1.14
CA SER A 194 -11.54 8.53 0.10
C SER A 194 -11.18 9.09 -1.27
N ILE A 195 -11.38 8.31 -2.33
CA ILE A 195 -11.10 8.77 -3.69
C ILE A 195 -12.04 9.90 -4.12
N SER A 196 -13.30 9.89 -3.66
CA SER A 196 -14.28 10.97 -3.92
C SER A 196 -13.82 12.37 -3.49
N SER A 197 -12.87 12.46 -2.55
CA SER A 197 -12.32 13.75 -2.11
C SER A 197 -11.34 14.38 -3.11
N ILE A 198 -10.82 13.58 -4.05
CA ILE A 198 -9.87 14.03 -5.10
C ILE A 198 -10.44 13.87 -6.52
N CYS A 199 -11.53 13.13 -6.69
CA CYS A 199 -12.20 12.88 -7.97
C CYS A 199 -13.72 13.10 -7.82
N SER A 200 -14.28 14.03 -8.60
CA SER A 200 -15.69 14.45 -8.52
C SER A 200 -16.64 13.77 -9.51
N GLU A 201 -16.19 12.76 -10.24
CA GLU A 201 -16.89 12.21 -11.42
C GLU A 201 -17.74 10.97 -11.08
N ASN A 202 -18.71 11.14 -10.17
CA ASN A 202 -19.61 10.08 -9.70
C ASN A 202 -20.30 9.30 -10.84
N GLU A 203 -20.63 9.96 -11.94
CA GLU A 203 -21.27 9.33 -13.10
C GLU A 203 -20.31 8.37 -13.82
N MET A 204 -19.05 8.76 -14.00
CA MET A 204 -18.04 7.87 -14.57
C MET A 204 -17.73 6.71 -13.63
N TYR A 205 -17.62 6.96 -12.32
CA TYR A 205 -17.46 5.88 -11.35
C TYR A 205 -18.55 4.80 -11.48
N ARG A 206 -19.83 5.22 -11.49
CA ARG A 206 -20.96 4.27 -11.63
C ARG A 206 -20.92 3.51 -12.96
N ALA A 207 -20.67 4.21 -14.06
CA ALA A 207 -20.55 3.60 -15.38
C ALA A 207 -19.40 2.58 -15.45
N PHE A 208 -18.27 2.86 -14.79
CA PHE A 208 -17.16 1.91 -14.70
C PHE A 208 -17.51 0.71 -13.82
N CYS A 209 -18.14 0.90 -12.66
CA CYS A 209 -18.54 -0.20 -11.78
C CYS A 209 -19.46 -1.21 -12.47
N GLU A 210 -20.47 -0.74 -13.22
CA GLU A 210 -21.40 -1.60 -13.96
C GLU A 210 -20.71 -2.48 -15.01
N ASN A 211 -19.56 -2.05 -15.52
CA ASN A 211 -18.81 -2.75 -16.58
C ASN A 211 -17.61 -3.56 -16.04
N THR A 212 -17.47 -3.66 -14.72
CA THR A 212 -16.33 -4.37 -14.10
C THR A 212 -16.78 -5.64 -13.38
N HIS A 213 -15.89 -6.62 -13.31
CA HIS A 213 -16.12 -7.89 -12.59
C HIS A 213 -15.73 -7.80 -11.10
N LEU A 214 -15.36 -6.61 -10.63
CA LEU A 214 -14.80 -6.40 -9.30
C LEU A 214 -15.89 -6.38 -8.22
N PRO A 215 -15.56 -6.79 -6.98
CA PRO A 215 -16.46 -6.64 -5.85
C PRO A 215 -16.81 -5.16 -5.66
N THR A 216 -18.06 -4.82 -5.96
CA THR A 216 -18.57 -3.43 -5.93
C THR A 216 -18.45 -2.83 -4.53
N GLU A 217 -18.59 -3.66 -3.49
CA GLU A 217 -18.49 -3.24 -2.09
C GLU A 217 -17.11 -2.67 -1.74
N LEU A 218 -16.01 -3.31 -2.16
CA LEU A 218 -14.66 -2.82 -1.84
C LEU A 218 -14.34 -1.52 -2.60
N LEU A 219 -14.78 -1.42 -3.87
CA LEU A 219 -14.66 -0.20 -4.66
C LEU A 219 -15.45 0.95 -4.03
N ASP A 220 -16.68 0.69 -3.57
CA ASP A 220 -17.52 1.69 -2.91
C ASP A 220 -16.91 2.15 -1.58
N LEU A 221 -16.39 1.22 -0.77
CA LEU A 221 -15.68 1.55 0.47
C LEU A 221 -14.46 2.43 0.19
N CYS A 222 -13.68 2.14 -0.85
CA CYS A 222 -12.52 2.94 -1.23
C CYS A 222 -12.91 4.31 -1.81
N TYR A 223 -14.00 4.36 -2.58
CA TYR A 223 -14.45 5.59 -3.24
C TYR A 223 -15.10 6.57 -2.26
N TYR A 224 -16.03 6.10 -1.43
CA TYR A 224 -16.76 6.92 -0.47
C TYR A 224 -16.08 7.02 0.90
N GLY A 225 -15.19 6.07 1.23
CA GLY A 225 -14.67 5.85 2.57
C GLY A 225 -15.66 5.07 3.43
N SER A 226 -15.16 4.43 4.50
CA SER A 226 -16.05 3.85 5.52
C SER A 226 -16.84 4.95 6.23
N PHE A 227 -18.07 5.19 5.77
CA PHE A 227 -19.07 5.87 6.59
C PHE A 227 -19.45 4.94 7.75
N LYS A 228 -18.65 4.91 8.81
CA LYS A 228 -19.20 4.64 10.15
C LYS A 228 -20.09 5.83 10.49
N PHE A 229 -21.29 5.88 9.90
CA PHE A 229 -22.39 6.56 10.55
C PHE A 229 -22.42 5.97 11.97
N MET A 230 -22.15 6.81 12.98
CA MET A 230 -22.68 6.54 14.30
C MET A 230 -24.15 6.22 14.06
N LYS A 231 -24.53 4.95 14.29
CA LYS A 231 -25.93 4.61 14.50
C LYS A 231 -26.41 5.53 15.62
N LEU A 232 -27.14 6.58 15.24
CA LEU A 232 -28.06 7.30 16.12
C LEU A 232 -29.40 6.57 16.05
#